data_AF-R6YWH3-F1
#
_entry.id   AF-R6YWH3-F1
#
_cell.length_a   1.000
_cell.length_b   1.000
_cell.length_c   1.000
_cell.angle_alpha   90.00
_cell.angle_beta   90.00
_cell.angle_gamma   90.00
#
_symmetry.space_group_name_H-M   'P 1'
#
loop_
_entity.id
_entity.type
_entity.pdbx_description
1 polymer ?
#
loop_
_entity_poly.entity_id
_entity_poly.type
_entity_poly.pdbx_seq_one_letter_code
_entity_poly.pdbx_strand_id
1 'polypeptide(L)'
;MEHAVKKAGISLDQIDYINTHGTSTPMGDTIEVNAVKKLFGAHAYEMAVTSTKGSTGHMMGAGGVTETIACIKAIQTGIIPPTLGLVNPDEQCDLNHVPGKAEKRPVHYAMTNAFGFGGQNSSLVVGEYHE
;
A
#
# COMPACT_ATOMS: atom_id res chain seq x y z
N MET A 1 9.50 -2.81 -4.97
CA MET A 1 8.79 -1.60 -5.44
C MET A 1 9.37 -1.05 -6.74
N GLU A 2 10.61 -0.51 -6.77
CA GLU A 2 11.21 0.10 -7.98
C GLU A 2 11.11 -0.78 -9.24
N HIS A 3 11.48 -2.05 -9.14
CA HIS A 3 11.38 -3.00 -10.26
C HIS A 3 9.94 -3.18 -10.78
N ALA A 4 8.94 -3.13 -9.89
CA ALA A 4 7.54 -3.28 -10.26
C ALA A 4 7.04 -2.05 -11.04
N VAL A 5 7.39 -0.84 -10.59
CA VAL A 5 7.10 0.42 -11.29
C VAL A 5 7.76 0.43 -12.66
N LYS A 6 9.05 0.06 -12.74
CA LYS A 6 9.79 -0.05 -14.00
C LYS A 6 9.13 -1.05 -14.97
N LYS A 7 8.69 -2.20 -14.46
CA LYS A 7 8.00 -3.22 -15.27
C LYS A 7 6.62 -2.76 -15.75
N ALA A 8 5.93 -1.94 -14.95
CA ALA A 8 4.66 -1.33 -15.34
C ALA A 8 4.83 -0.20 -16.38
N GLY A 9 6.04 0.35 -16.55
CA GLY A 9 6.31 1.39 -17.54
C GLY A 9 5.73 2.75 -17.19
N ILE A 10 5.51 3.01 -15.90
CA ILE A 10 4.94 4.26 -15.36
C ILE A 10 5.98 5.03 -14.53
N SER A 11 5.75 6.31 -14.30
CA SER A 11 6.54 7.11 -13.36
C SER A 11 6.08 6.91 -11.92
N LEU A 12 6.95 7.25 -10.95
CA LEU A 12 6.67 7.04 -9.53
C LEU A 12 5.49 7.86 -9.02
N ASP A 13 5.30 9.06 -9.57
CA ASP A 13 4.22 10.00 -9.27
C ASP A 13 2.84 9.54 -9.80
N GLN A 14 2.80 8.47 -10.60
CA GLN A 14 1.54 7.89 -11.07
C GLN A 14 0.93 6.88 -10.09
N ILE A 15 1.64 6.42 -9.06
CA ILE A 15 1.05 5.56 -8.03
C ILE A 15 0.16 6.42 -7.13
N ASP A 16 -1.13 6.11 -7.01
CA ASP A 16 -2.07 6.86 -6.17
C ASP A 16 -2.24 6.24 -4.77
N TYR A 17 -2.08 4.91 -4.71
CA TYR A 17 -2.42 4.10 -3.55
C TYR A 17 -1.42 2.97 -3.35
N ILE A 18 -0.95 2.79 -2.11
CA ILE A 18 -0.17 1.62 -1.70
C ILE A 18 -0.92 0.86 -0.60
N ASN A 19 -1.23 -0.41 -0.84
CA ASN A 19 -1.55 -1.37 0.21
C ASN A 19 -0.24 -1.98 0.73
N THR A 20 0.18 -1.57 1.92
CA THR A 20 1.43 -2.01 2.55
C THR A 20 1.36 -3.46 2.98
N HIS A 21 2.52 -4.07 3.22
CA HIS A 21 2.60 -5.34 3.91
C HIS A 21 2.13 -5.18 5.36
N GLY A 22 2.52 -4.10 6.06
CA GLY A 22 1.90 -3.58 7.28
C GLY A 22 1.35 -4.64 8.24
N THR A 23 2.26 -5.36 8.91
CA THR A 23 1.93 -6.50 9.79
C THR A 23 1.76 -6.13 11.25
N SER A 24 1.74 -4.82 11.58
CA SER A 24 1.69 -4.33 12.96
C SER A 24 2.92 -4.76 13.76
N THR A 25 4.08 -4.90 13.09
CA THR A 25 5.36 -5.18 13.76
C THR A 25 6.18 -3.90 13.82
N PRO A 26 6.70 -3.49 15.00
CA PRO A 26 7.37 -2.19 15.14
C PRO A 26 8.51 -1.97 14.14
N MET A 27 9.31 -3.01 13.90
CA MET A 27 10.42 -2.92 12.96
C MET A 27 9.96 -3.00 11.49
N GLY A 28 9.02 -3.89 11.17
CA GLY A 28 8.58 -4.12 9.80
C GLY A 28 7.87 -2.91 9.21
N ASP A 29 6.94 -2.33 9.98
CA ASP A 29 6.13 -1.20 9.53
C ASP A 29 7.01 0.05 9.30
N THR A 30 7.92 0.35 10.23
CA THR A 30 8.89 1.46 10.09
C THR A 30 9.83 1.25 8.90
N ILE A 31 10.32 0.03 8.66
CA ILE A 31 11.17 -0.25 7.50
C ILE A 31 10.41 -0.06 6.20
N GLU A 32 9.17 -0.53 6.13
CA GLU A 32 8.33 -0.38 4.95
C GLU A 32 8.02 1.08 4.64
N VAL A 33 7.62 1.87 5.65
CA VAL A 33 7.38 3.31 5.48
C VAL A 33 8.64 4.04 5.01
N ASN A 34 9.80 3.76 5.62
CA ASN A 34 11.06 4.34 5.17
C ASN A 34 11.43 3.94 3.74
N ALA A 35 11.15 2.70 3.34
CA ALA A 35 11.36 2.25 1.97
C ALA A 35 10.45 2.96 0.97
N VAL A 36 9.18 3.20 1.34
CA VAL A 36 8.22 4.00 0.55
C VAL A 36 8.73 5.43 0.42
N LYS A 37 9.07 6.11 1.52
CA LYS A 37 9.61 7.48 1.52
C LYS A 37 10.87 7.61 0.69
N LYS A 38 11.80 6.66 0.82
CA LYS A 38 13.07 6.65 0.07
C LYS A 38 12.85 6.54 -1.44
N LEU A 39 11.88 5.74 -1.87
CA LEU A 39 11.62 5.53 -3.29
C LEU A 39 10.79 6.67 -3.89
N PHE A 40 9.68 7.04 -3.24
CA PHE A 40 8.71 7.99 -3.80
C PHE A 40 9.01 9.45 -3.43
N GLY A 41 9.90 9.72 -2.47
CA GLY A 41 10.27 11.08 -2.08
C GLY A 41 9.05 11.87 -1.58
N ALA A 42 8.90 13.10 -2.09
CA ALA A 42 7.76 13.97 -1.74
C ALA A 42 6.40 13.34 -2.09
N HIS A 43 6.34 12.55 -3.17
CA HIS A 43 5.11 11.90 -3.61
C HIS A 43 4.56 10.90 -2.56
N ALA A 44 5.42 10.37 -1.68
CA ALA A 44 5.00 9.49 -0.58
C ALA A 44 3.91 10.11 0.30
N TYR A 45 3.90 11.43 0.44
CA TYR A 45 2.97 12.18 1.28
C TYR A 45 1.65 12.55 0.58
N GLU A 46 1.59 12.45 -0.76
CA GLU A 46 0.38 12.72 -1.56
C GLU A 46 -0.44 11.45 -1.83
N MET A 47 0.20 10.28 -1.74
CA MET A 47 -0.44 8.97 -1.89
C MET A 47 -1.19 8.55 -0.63
N ALA A 48 -2.20 7.71 -0.80
CA ALA A 48 -2.74 6.95 0.33
C ALA A 48 -1.89 5.68 0.56
N VAL A 49 -1.61 5.35 1.83
CA VAL A 49 -0.70 4.25 2.21
C VAL A 49 -1.33 3.45 3.34
N THR A 50 -2.06 2.37 3.04
CA THR A 50 -2.89 1.69 4.06
C THR A 50 -2.50 0.24 4.27
N SER A 51 -2.91 -0.35 5.40
CA SER A 51 -2.86 -1.80 5.61
C SER A 51 -4.26 -2.37 5.82
N THR A 52 -4.69 -3.20 4.87
CA THR A 52 -5.93 -3.97 4.98
C THR A 52 -5.87 -5.08 6.03
N LYS A 53 -4.68 -5.41 6.56
CA LYS A 53 -4.54 -6.39 7.65
C LYS A 53 -5.19 -5.92 8.95
N GLY A 54 -5.41 -4.61 9.12
CA GLY A 54 -6.21 -4.08 10.23
C GLY A 54 -7.65 -4.60 10.26
N SER A 55 -8.21 -5.02 9.10
CA SER A 55 -9.54 -5.61 9.02
C SER A 55 -9.50 -7.13 8.83
N THR A 56 -8.59 -7.65 8.01
CA THR A 56 -8.57 -9.08 7.65
C THR A 56 -7.68 -9.93 8.55
N GLY A 57 -6.83 -9.32 9.36
CA GLY A 57 -5.68 -9.99 9.96
C GLY A 57 -4.63 -10.41 8.92
N HIS A 58 -3.55 -11.04 9.38
CA HIS A 58 -2.50 -11.52 8.50
C HIS A 58 -2.81 -12.92 7.96
N MET A 59 -3.25 -13.00 6.70
CA MET A 59 -3.69 -14.24 6.06
C MET A 59 -2.55 -15.08 5.44
N MET A 60 -1.30 -14.89 5.90
CA MET A 60 -0.12 -15.58 5.37
C MET A 60 -0.07 -15.55 3.83
N GLY A 61 0.09 -16.71 3.17
CA GLY A 61 0.14 -16.81 1.71
C GLY A 61 -1.11 -16.29 0.98
N ALA A 62 -2.27 -16.22 1.64
CA ALA A 62 -3.50 -15.67 1.07
C ALA A 62 -3.59 -14.12 1.19
N GLY A 63 -2.68 -13.48 1.93
CA GLY A 63 -2.62 -12.02 2.06
C GLY A 63 -2.42 -11.35 0.71
N GLY A 64 -1.41 -11.77 -0.05
CA GLY A 64 -1.07 -11.13 -1.33
C GLY A 64 -2.21 -11.08 -2.35
N VAL A 65 -3.00 -12.15 -2.49
CA VAL A 65 -4.15 -12.16 -3.40
C VAL A 65 -5.29 -11.28 -2.91
N THR A 66 -5.58 -11.31 -1.60
CA THR A 66 -6.68 -10.51 -1.04
C THR A 66 -6.37 -9.02 -1.07
N GLU A 67 -5.12 -8.66 -0.79
CA GLU A 67 -4.61 -7.29 -0.86
C GLU A 67 -4.59 -6.77 -2.31
N THR A 68 -4.24 -7.63 -3.28
CA THR A 68 -4.34 -7.29 -4.71
C THR A 68 -5.80 -7.02 -5.11
N ILE A 69 -6.74 -7.85 -4.66
CA ILE A 69 -8.17 -7.63 -4.90
C ILE A 69 -8.61 -6.29 -4.30
N ALA A 70 -8.17 -5.94 -3.09
CA ALA A 70 -8.46 -4.65 -2.48
C ALA A 70 -7.95 -3.47 -3.33
N CYS A 71 -6.73 -3.54 -3.87
CA CYS A 71 -6.20 -2.53 -4.80
C CYS A 71 -7.05 -2.41 -6.08
N ILE A 72 -7.45 -3.53 -6.69
CA ILE A 72 -8.32 -3.53 -7.87
C ILE A 72 -9.69 -2.90 -7.53
N LYS A 73 -10.26 -3.23 -6.37
CA LYS A 73 -11.52 -2.62 -5.92
C LYS A 73 -11.37 -1.13 -5.65
N ALA A 74 -10.24 -0.67 -5.13
CA ALA A 74 -9.96 0.74 -4.94
C ALA A 74 -9.94 1.49 -6.28
N ILE A 75 -9.29 0.95 -7.30
CA ILE A 75 -9.33 1.48 -8.67
C ILE A 75 -10.77 1.56 -9.20
N GLN A 76 -11.51 0.45 -9.13
CA GLN A 76 -12.87 0.37 -9.68
C GLN A 76 -13.89 1.29 -8.99
N THR A 77 -13.69 1.61 -7.71
CA THR A 77 -14.70 2.29 -6.90
C THR A 77 -14.28 3.68 -6.46
N GLY A 78 -13.00 4.02 -6.58
CA GLY A 78 -12.41 5.22 -5.98
C GLY A 78 -12.50 5.22 -4.45
N ILE A 79 -12.63 4.06 -3.81
CA ILE A 79 -12.71 3.92 -2.35
C ILE A 79 -11.44 3.22 -1.86
N ILE A 80 -10.65 3.94 -1.09
CA ILE A 80 -9.43 3.43 -0.47
C ILE A 80 -9.79 2.87 0.92
N PRO A 81 -9.45 1.59 1.21
CA PRO A 81 -9.77 1.00 2.50
C PRO A 81 -8.98 1.71 3.61
N PRO A 82 -9.57 1.89 4.81
CA PRO A 82 -8.84 2.48 5.92
C PRO A 82 -7.86 1.49 6.55
N THR A 83 -6.83 2.03 7.20
CA THR A 83 -6.09 1.27 8.21
C THR A 83 -6.91 1.26 9.51
N LEU A 84 -7.61 0.16 9.76
CA LEU A 84 -8.35 -0.05 11.01
C LEU A 84 -7.40 -0.32 12.17
N GLY A 85 -7.81 0.07 13.38
CA GLY A 85 -7.01 -0.10 14.61
C GLY A 85 -5.94 0.98 14.82
N LEU A 86 -5.73 1.88 13.86
CA LEU A 86 -4.80 3.01 14.00
C LEU A 86 -5.43 4.13 14.83
N VAL A 87 -5.14 4.13 16.14
CA VAL A 87 -5.63 5.14 17.10
C VAL A 87 -4.51 6.13 17.49
N ASN A 88 -3.30 5.62 17.68
CA ASN A 88 -2.11 6.40 18.05
C ASN A 88 -1.04 6.21 16.97
N PRO A 89 -0.99 7.07 15.93
CA PRO A 89 0.03 6.98 14.89
C PRO A 89 1.43 7.18 15.47
N ASP A 90 2.40 6.38 14.99
CA ASP A 90 3.82 6.52 15.35
C ASP A 90 4.45 7.63 14.50
N GLU A 91 5.28 8.48 15.10
CA GLU A 91 6.02 9.54 14.39
C GLU A 91 6.96 8.98 13.32
N GLN A 92 7.39 7.72 13.44
CA GLN A 92 8.18 7.02 12.42
C GLN A 92 7.35 6.56 11.21
N CYS A 93 6.03 6.54 11.35
CA CYS A 93 5.05 6.15 10.34
C CYS A 93 4.17 7.35 9.96
N ASP A 94 4.80 8.38 9.39
CA ASP A 94 4.24 9.72 9.15
C ASP A 94 3.53 9.90 7.79
N LEU A 95 3.11 8.80 7.14
CA LEU A 95 2.40 8.85 5.86
C LEU A 95 0.87 8.90 6.03
N ASN A 96 0.14 9.20 4.97
CA ASN A 96 -1.33 9.15 4.99
C ASN A 96 -1.82 7.68 5.08
N HIS A 97 -2.01 7.21 6.31
CA HIS A 97 -2.47 5.86 6.61
C HIS A 97 -3.98 5.65 6.54
N VAL A 98 -4.75 6.67 6.17
CA VAL A 98 -6.23 6.61 6.09
C VAL A 98 -6.84 6.01 7.37
N PRO A 99 -6.65 6.64 8.55
CA PRO A 99 -7.00 6.05 9.83
C PRO A 99 -8.53 5.92 10.00
N GLY A 100 -8.99 4.71 10.28
CA GLY A 100 -10.35 4.41 10.79
C GLY A 100 -11.53 4.58 9.83
N LYS A 101 -11.45 5.45 8.82
CA LYS A 101 -12.54 5.70 7.85
C LYS A 101 -12.02 5.72 6.42
N ALA A 102 -12.70 4.98 5.54
CA ALA A 102 -12.36 4.91 4.13
C ALA A 102 -12.31 6.31 3.48
N GLU A 103 -11.33 6.51 2.60
CA GLU A 103 -11.15 7.73 1.82
C GLU A 103 -11.71 7.53 0.42
N LYS A 104 -12.39 8.55 -0.13
CA LYS A 104 -12.89 8.51 -1.51
C LYS A 104 -12.05 9.45 -2.37
N ARG A 105 -11.29 8.90 -3.32
CA ARG A 105 -10.52 9.63 -4.33
C ARG A 105 -10.28 8.76 -5.57
N PRO A 106 -10.03 9.35 -6.75
CA PRO A 106 -9.59 8.59 -7.92
C PRO A 106 -8.32 7.79 -7.61
N VAL A 107 -8.24 6.58 -8.16
CA VAL A 107 -7.08 5.69 -8.09
C VAL A 107 -6.90 5.09 -9.48
N HIS A 108 -5.85 5.51 -10.18
CA HIS A 108 -5.50 5.01 -11.52
C HIS A 108 -4.48 3.89 -11.41
N TYR A 109 -3.48 4.03 -10.54
CA TYR A 109 -2.52 2.96 -10.25
C TYR A 109 -2.41 2.71 -8.75
N ALA A 110 -2.42 1.42 -8.39
CA ALA A 110 -2.23 0.98 -7.02
C ALA A 110 -1.10 -0.04 -6.94
N MET A 111 -0.36 0.00 -5.84
CA MET A 111 0.68 -0.97 -5.50
C MET A 111 0.26 -1.80 -4.29
N THR A 112 0.61 -3.08 -4.28
CA THR A 112 0.56 -3.91 -3.06
C THR A 112 1.91 -4.52 -2.76
N ASN A 113 2.30 -4.52 -1.48
CA ASN A 113 3.55 -5.08 -0.98
C ASN A 113 3.30 -6.34 -0.17
N ALA A 114 4.16 -7.35 -0.35
CA ALA A 114 4.17 -8.57 0.45
C ALA A 114 5.61 -8.95 0.80
N PHE A 115 5.93 -8.95 2.10
CA PHE A 115 7.27 -9.23 2.63
C PHE A 115 7.23 -10.48 3.50
N GLY A 116 7.80 -11.57 3.01
CA GLY A 116 7.79 -12.87 3.67
C GLY A 116 9.04 -13.15 4.49
N PHE A 117 8.92 -14.14 5.37
CA PHE A 117 10.08 -14.73 6.04
C PHE A 117 11.12 -15.24 5.02
N GLY A 118 12.39 -15.26 5.43
CA GLY A 118 13.49 -15.61 4.53
C GLY A 118 13.92 -14.47 3.60
N GLY A 119 13.43 -13.24 3.81
CA GLY A 119 13.85 -12.05 3.07
C GLY A 119 13.20 -11.92 1.69
N GLN A 120 12.06 -12.59 1.46
CA GLN A 120 11.35 -12.50 0.20
C GLN A 120 10.54 -11.20 0.14
N ASN A 121 10.79 -10.38 -0.88
CA ASN A 121 10.09 -9.11 -1.07
C ASN A 121 9.43 -9.07 -2.44
N SER A 122 8.11 -8.91 -2.45
CA SER A 122 7.30 -8.80 -3.66
C SER A 122 6.49 -7.51 -3.67
N SER A 123 6.47 -6.81 -4.80
CA SER A 123 5.57 -5.69 -5.05
C SER A 123 4.86 -5.91 -6.38
N LEU A 124 3.57 -5.64 -6.41
CA LEU A 124 2.75 -5.71 -7.62
C LEU A 124 2.11 -4.35 -7.86
N VAL A 125 2.11 -3.89 -9.11
CA VAL A 125 1.37 -2.72 -9.56
C VAL A 125 0.19 -3.19 -10.38
N VAL A 126 -0.99 -2.65 -10.08
CA VAL A 126 -2.22 -2.80 -10.88
C VAL A 126 -2.66 -1.42 -11.35
N GLY A 127 -3.19 -1.34 -12.56
CA GLY A 127 -3.63 -0.09 -13.18
C GLY A 127 -5.05 -0.20 -13.71
N GLU A 128 -5.70 0.94 -13.85
CA GLU A 128 -6.95 1.09 -14.58
C GLU A 128 -6.77 0.60 -16.03
N TYR A 129 -7.81 -0.07 -16.55
CA TYR A 129 -7.81 -0.52 -17.94
C TYR A 129 -8.34 0.59 -18.84
N HIS A 130 -7.60 0.87 -19.92
CA HIS A 130 -8.02 1.74 -21.00
C HIS A 130 -8.01 0.93 -22.30
N GLU A 131 -9.06 1.07 -23.12
CA GLU A 131 -9.19 0.43 -24.44
C GLU A 131 -8.24 0.99 -25.48
#